data_AF-A0A959YNN6-F1
#
_entry.id   AF-A0A959YNN6-F1
#
_cell.length_a   1.000
_cell.length_b   1.000
_cell.length_c   1.000
_cell.angle_alpha   90.00
_cell.angle_beta   90.00
_cell.angle_gamma   90.00
#
_symmetry.space_group_name_H-M   'P 1'
#
loop_
_entity.id
_entity.type
_entity.pdbx_description
1 polymer ?
#
loop_
_entity_poly.entity_id
_entity_poly.type
_entity_poly.pdbx_seq_one_letter_code
_entity_poly.pdbx_strand_id
1 'polypeptide(L)'
;MEIKGDSYGRLLIKNNLLMNMSSDRMCPHYDGKYSNKFDGWLSEIEREEFKHKVRTIGGHIIFPAHKKNGFTINQARGVSRVICDRFDLTLECIRRFYRDEESPLSKTLMNYKDFFDLFVNFKGYVDFFHLQDFINQQEQVEFSLPFDNFSRPPLPQTVDEYKRYKNHTIDLMNRRNERILKTNKKNQRVIE
;
A
#
# COMPACT_ATOMS: atom_id res chain seq x y z
N MET A 1 4.46 14.13 19.38
CA MET A 1 4.41 12.87 18.61
C MET A 1 5.65 12.08 19.03
N GLU A 2 5.50 10.88 19.57
CA GLU A 2 6.61 10.12 20.17
C GLU A 2 6.79 8.78 19.41
N ILE A 3 8.01 8.47 18.99
CA ILE A 3 8.35 7.21 18.32
C ILE A 3 8.61 6.16 19.41
N LYS A 4 7.74 5.15 19.51
CA LYS A 4 7.79 4.16 20.61
C LYS A 4 8.59 2.89 20.32
N GLY A 5 9.11 2.72 19.11
CA GLY A 5 9.97 1.59 18.76
C GLY A 5 10.29 1.53 17.28
N ASP A 6 11.48 1.02 16.96
CA ASP A 6 11.89 0.64 15.62
C ASP A 6 12.15 -0.88 15.63
N SER A 7 11.26 -1.63 14.98
CA SER A 7 11.51 -3.02 14.66
C SER A 7 11.34 -3.15 13.14
N TYR A 8 12.48 -3.16 12.45
CA TYR A 8 12.64 -3.40 11.01
C TYR A 8 11.54 -2.79 10.13
N GLY A 9 11.55 -1.46 9.99
CA GLY A 9 10.80 -0.75 8.94
C GLY A 9 9.34 -0.41 9.28
N ARG A 10 8.97 -0.42 10.57
CA ARG A 10 7.64 -0.01 11.04
C ARG A 10 7.73 1.15 12.01
N LEU A 11 7.02 2.23 11.70
CA LEU A 11 6.87 3.40 12.55
C LEU A 11 5.54 3.29 13.31
N LEU A 12 5.60 3.20 14.65
CA LEU A 12 4.42 3.28 15.51
C LEU A 12 4.29 4.71 16.05
N ILE A 13 3.20 5.39 15.70
CA ILE A 13 2.90 6.75 16.16
C ILE A 13 1.80 6.67 17.22
N LYS A 14 2.13 7.10 18.45
CA LYS A 14 1.17 7.34 19.52
C LYS A 14 0.79 8.82 19.52
N ASN A 15 -0.51 9.12 19.53
CA ASN A 15 -1.04 10.46 19.73
C ASN A 15 -2.09 10.44 20.85
N ASN A 16 -2.45 11.62 21.37
CA ASN A 16 -3.53 11.77 22.36
C ASN A 16 -4.92 11.82 21.69
N LEU A 17 -4.99 11.54 20.38
CA LEU A 17 -6.19 11.61 19.54
C LEU A 17 -6.57 10.19 19.12
N LEU A 18 -7.24 9.48 20.02
CA LEU A 18 -8.09 8.28 19.80
C LEU A 18 -7.47 7.02 19.14
N MET A 19 -6.34 7.05 18.43
CA MET A 19 -5.81 5.88 17.70
C MET A 19 -4.27 5.86 17.55
N ASN A 20 -3.64 4.72 17.89
CA ASN A 20 -2.26 4.43 17.45
C ASN A 20 -2.24 4.07 15.97
N MET A 21 -1.25 4.58 15.24
CA MET A 21 -1.05 4.32 13.81
C MET A 21 0.25 3.55 13.59
N SER A 22 0.28 2.65 12.60
CA SER A 22 1.49 1.95 12.19
C SER A 22 1.71 2.06 10.68
N SER A 23 2.97 2.27 10.29
CA SER A 23 3.38 2.14 8.90
C SER A 23 3.62 0.68 8.53
N ASP A 24 3.39 0.36 7.27
CA ASP A 24 3.84 -0.90 6.67
C ASP A 24 4.12 -0.70 5.17
N ARG A 25 4.89 -1.63 4.59
CA ARG A 25 5.28 -1.56 3.17
C ARG A 25 4.06 -1.79 2.30
N MET A 26 3.82 -0.90 1.34
CA MET A 26 2.73 -1.03 0.37
C MET A 26 2.95 -2.27 -0.50
N CYS A 27 4.11 -2.35 -1.14
CA CYS A 27 4.35 -3.35 -2.18
C CYS A 27 5.39 -4.38 -1.74
N PRO A 28 5.03 -5.67 -1.62
CA PRO A 28 5.98 -6.72 -1.29
C PRO A 28 6.95 -6.98 -2.45
N HIS A 29 8.23 -7.17 -2.12
CA HIS A 29 9.27 -7.58 -3.08
C HIS A 29 9.43 -9.10 -3.19
N TYR A 30 8.60 -9.90 -2.49
CA TYR A 30 8.53 -11.37 -2.45
C TYR A 30 9.81 -12.21 -2.23
N ASP A 31 10.99 -11.61 -2.24
CA ASP A 31 12.28 -12.23 -1.92
C ASP A 31 12.23 -12.98 -0.59
N GLY A 32 12.63 -14.26 -0.61
CA GLY A 32 12.60 -15.17 0.54
C GLY A 32 11.21 -15.47 1.10
N LYS A 33 10.13 -15.15 0.37
CA LYS A 33 8.75 -15.45 0.77
C LYS A 33 8.16 -16.60 -0.06
N TYR A 34 7.03 -17.12 0.42
CA TYR A 34 6.22 -18.15 -0.26
C TYR A 34 7.05 -19.38 -0.64
N SER A 35 7.81 -19.91 0.32
CA SER A 35 8.68 -21.07 0.11
C SER A 35 9.63 -20.88 -1.07
N ASN A 36 10.20 -19.68 -1.20
CA ASN A 36 11.18 -19.34 -2.25
C ASN A 36 10.65 -19.50 -3.68
N LYS A 37 9.32 -19.36 -3.87
CA LYS A 37 8.65 -19.48 -5.18
C LYS A 37 9.30 -18.63 -6.28
N PHE A 38 9.86 -17.47 -5.92
CA PHE A 38 10.38 -16.47 -6.85
C PHE A 38 11.90 -16.47 -6.97
N ASP A 39 12.59 -17.43 -6.35
CA ASP A 39 14.05 -17.49 -6.37
C ASP A 39 14.55 -17.71 -7.81
N GLY A 40 15.56 -16.94 -8.19
CA GLY A 40 16.13 -16.95 -9.55
C GLY A 40 15.30 -16.22 -10.62
N TRP A 41 14.11 -15.69 -10.30
CA TRP A 41 13.29 -14.97 -11.29
C TRP A 41 13.78 -13.53 -11.55
N LEU A 42 14.53 -12.97 -10.61
CA LEU A 42 15.24 -11.71 -10.73
C LEU A 42 16.73 -11.93 -10.47
N SER A 43 17.58 -11.19 -11.18
CA SER A 43 19.00 -11.10 -10.83
C SER A 43 19.17 -10.44 -9.45
N GLU A 44 20.34 -10.61 -8.84
CA GLU A 44 20.67 -9.98 -7.56
C GLU A 44 20.55 -8.45 -7.61
N ILE A 45 21.03 -7.83 -8.68
CA ILE A 45 20.95 -6.39 -8.89
C ILE A 45 19.48 -5.93 -8.96
N GLU A 46 18.64 -6.61 -9.75
CA GLU A 46 17.21 -6.27 -9.86
C GLU A 46 16.47 -6.45 -8.52
N ARG A 47 16.83 -7.48 -7.75
CA ARG A 47 16.22 -7.78 -6.46
C ARG A 47 16.57 -6.73 -5.43
N GLU A 48 17.83 -6.33 -5.34
CA GLU A 48 18.28 -5.30 -4.39
C GLU A 48 17.76 -3.91 -4.76
N GLU A 49 17.72 -3.57 -6.06
CA GLU A 49 17.05 -2.36 -6.53
C GLU A 49 15.58 -2.33 -6.09
N PHE A 50 14.85 -3.43 -6.35
CA PHE A 50 13.43 -3.50 -6.02
C PHE A 50 13.19 -3.37 -4.51
N LYS A 51 13.97 -4.09 -3.71
CA LYS A 51 14.01 -4.02 -2.25
C LYS A 51 14.25 -2.61 -1.73
N HIS A 52 15.17 -1.87 -2.33
CA HIS A 52 15.46 -0.49 -1.95
C HIS A 52 14.28 0.43 -2.25
N LYS A 53 13.73 0.35 -3.47
CA LYS A 53 12.64 1.20 -3.93
C LYS A 53 11.36 1.04 -3.12
N VAL A 54 10.98 -0.18 -2.76
CA VAL A 54 9.77 -0.42 -1.94
C VAL A 54 9.96 -0.10 -0.46
N ARG A 55 11.18 0.26 -0.03
CA ARG A 55 11.49 0.66 1.36
C ARG A 55 11.66 2.17 1.55
N THR A 56 11.46 2.98 0.51
CA THR A 56 11.45 4.43 0.65
C THR A 56 10.18 4.91 1.37
N ILE A 57 10.09 6.21 1.70
CA ILE A 57 8.86 6.81 2.25
C ILE A 57 7.64 6.59 1.35
N GLY A 58 7.83 6.73 0.03
CA GLY A 58 6.86 6.41 -1.01
C GLY A 58 6.44 4.93 -1.06
N GLY A 59 7.25 4.03 -0.49
CA GLY A 59 6.95 2.61 -0.35
C GLY A 59 6.14 2.22 0.88
N HIS A 60 5.82 3.17 1.76
CA HIS A 60 5.07 2.90 2.98
C HIS A 60 3.71 3.61 3.00
N ILE A 61 2.74 2.96 3.63
CA ILE A 61 1.41 3.48 3.94
C ILE A 61 1.18 3.37 5.44
N ILE A 62 0.26 4.18 5.97
CA ILE A 62 -0.05 4.21 7.40
C ILE A 62 -1.51 3.78 7.59
N PHE A 63 -1.73 2.86 8.54
CA PHE A 63 -3.07 2.41 8.95
C PHE A 63 -3.18 2.37 10.49
N PRO A 64 -4.40 2.32 11.04
CA PRO A 64 -4.60 2.08 12.46
C PRO A 64 -3.93 0.78 12.93
N ALA A 65 -3.17 0.86 14.02
CA ALA A 65 -2.33 -0.22 14.53
C ALA A 65 -3.04 -1.15 15.54
N HIS A 66 -4.12 -0.69 16.15
CA HIS A 66 -4.87 -1.45 17.13
C HIS A 66 -5.92 -2.32 16.44
N LYS A 67 -6.13 -3.54 16.94
CA LYS A 67 -7.18 -4.44 16.41
C LYS A 67 -8.57 -3.91 16.75
N LYS A 68 -9.46 -3.91 15.78
CA LYS A 68 -10.91 -3.70 15.97
C LYS A 68 -11.66 -4.90 15.40
N ASN A 69 -12.25 -5.71 16.28
CA ASN A 69 -13.07 -6.88 15.93
C ASN A 69 -12.48 -7.76 14.82
N GLY A 70 -11.20 -8.14 14.95
CA GLY A 70 -10.48 -8.97 13.98
C GLY A 70 -9.04 -8.52 13.75
N PHE A 71 -8.58 -8.71 12.52
CA PHE A 71 -7.26 -8.26 12.06
C PHE A 71 -7.21 -6.74 11.89
N THR A 72 -6.03 -6.15 12.09
CA THR A 72 -5.75 -4.79 11.57
C THR A 72 -5.75 -4.81 10.05
N ILE A 73 -5.87 -3.65 9.41
CA ILE A 73 -5.79 -3.54 7.93
C ILE A 73 -4.46 -4.14 7.42
N ASN A 74 -3.35 -3.81 8.07
CA ASN A 74 -2.02 -4.35 7.76
C ASN A 74 -1.98 -5.88 7.88
N GLN A 75 -2.65 -6.47 8.87
CA GLN A 75 -2.72 -7.93 9.00
C GLN A 75 -3.64 -8.56 7.94
N ALA A 76 -4.82 -7.97 7.71
CA ALA A 76 -5.85 -8.52 6.83
C ALA A 76 -5.36 -8.64 5.38
N ARG A 77 -4.66 -7.61 4.86
CA ARG A 77 -4.09 -7.65 3.50
C ARG A 77 -3.02 -8.72 3.32
N GLY A 78 -2.26 -9.03 4.38
CA GLY A 78 -1.16 -10.00 4.35
C GLY A 78 -1.63 -11.45 4.48
N VAL A 79 -2.64 -11.71 5.31
CA VAL A 79 -3.22 -13.06 5.47
C VAL A 79 -4.21 -13.42 4.38
N SER A 80 -4.77 -12.43 3.67
CA SER A 80 -5.70 -12.65 2.56
C SER A 80 -5.02 -13.34 1.39
N ARG A 81 -5.44 -14.58 1.09
CA ARG A 81 -4.90 -15.38 -0.03
C ARG A 81 -5.23 -14.83 -1.41
N VAL A 82 -6.16 -13.88 -1.50
CA VAL A 82 -6.57 -13.19 -2.74
C VAL A 82 -5.99 -11.78 -2.87
N ILE A 83 -5.22 -11.31 -1.88
CA ILE A 83 -4.54 -10.01 -1.90
C ILE A 83 -3.02 -10.18 -1.76
N CYS A 84 -2.56 -10.99 -0.80
CA CYS A 84 -1.14 -11.29 -0.59
C CYS A 84 -0.26 -10.04 -0.50
N ASP A 85 -0.65 -9.07 0.33
CA ASP A 85 0.00 -7.77 0.50
C ASP A 85 0.02 -6.84 -0.74
N ARG A 86 -0.56 -7.23 -1.88
CA ARG A 86 -0.61 -6.35 -3.07
C ARG A 86 -1.39 -5.07 -2.80
N PHE A 87 -0.70 -3.93 -2.92
CA PHE A 87 -1.30 -2.65 -2.61
C PHE A 87 -2.35 -2.22 -3.64
N ASP A 88 -2.18 -2.50 -4.93
CA ASP A 88 -3.18 -2.20 -5.95
C ASP A 88 -4.52 -2.92 -5.66
N LEU A 89 -4.48 -4.21 -5.29
CA LEU A 89 -5.65 -4.95 -4.82
C LEU A 89 -6.23 -4.40 -3.51
N THR A 90 -5.37 -3.93 -2.60
CA THR A 90 -5.80 -3.29 -1.34
C THR A 90 -6.48 -1.95 -1.62
N LEU A 91 -5.93 -1.14 -2.54
CA LEU A 91 -6.47 0.15 -2.94
C LEU A 91 -7.81 0.00 -3.65
N GLU A 92 -7.97 -1.06 -4.45
CA GLU A 92 -9.26 -1.40 -5.05
C GLU A 92 -10.31 -1.75 -3.97
N CYS A 93 -9.93 -2.47 -2.91
CA CYS A 93 -10.84 -2.69 -1.78
C CYS A 93 -11.24 -1.38 -1.10
N ILE A 94 -10.30 -0.44 -0.93
CA ILE A 94 -10.58 0.89 -0.36
C ILE A 94 -11.48 1.70 -1.29
N ARG A 95 -11.26 1.66 -2.60
CA ARG A 95 -12.12 2.31 -3.60
C ARG A 95 -13.55 1.79 -3.52
N ARG A 96 -13.72 0.47 -3.43
CA ARG A 96 -15.01 -0.19 -3.26
C ARG A 96 -15.70 0.17 -1.95
N PHE A 97 -14.94 0.25 -0.86
CA PHE A 97 -15.46 0.69 0.44
C PHE A 97 -16.12 2.08 0.37
N TYR A 98 -15.51 3.05 -0.32
CA TYR A 98 -16.11 4.38 -0.52
C TYR A 98 -17.30 4.41 -1.49
N ARG A 99 -17.57 3.31 -2.20
CA ARG A 99 -18.72 3.15 -3.11
C ARG A 99 -19.78 2.18 -2.56
N ASP A 100 -19.63 1.75 -1.31
CA ASP A 100 -20.48 0.71 -0.70
C ASP A 100 -20.54 -0.60 -1.54
N GLU A 101 -19.43 -0.92 -2.22
CA GLU A 101 -19.26 -2.14 -3.03
C GLU A 101 -18.52 -3.23 -2.24
N GLU A 102 -18.86 -4.50 -2.47
CA GLU A 102 -18.22 -5.63 -1.80
C GLU A 102 -16.79 -5.92 -2.30
N SER A 103 -15.93 -6.31 -1.36
CA SER A 103 -14.52 -6.62 -1.57
C SER A 103 -14.00 -7.64 -0.55
N PRO A 104 -12.85 -8.30 -0.81
CA PRO A 104 -12.25 -9.21 0.16
C PRO A 104 -11.90 -8.59 1.53
N LEU A 105 -11.83 -7.25 1.63
CA LEU A 105 -11.56 -6.54 2.87
C LEU A 105 -12.76 -5.79 3.46
N SER A 106 -13.97 -5.89 2.88
CA SER A 106 -15.15 -5.12 3.31
C SER A 106 -15.34 -5.09 4.83
N LYS A 107 -15.38 -6.28 5.46
CA LYS A 107 -15.55 -6.41 6.92
C LYS A 107 -14.43 -5.72 7.70
N THR A 108 -13.18 -5.89 7.27
CA THR A 108 -12.04 -5.24 7.94
C THR A 108 -12.11 -3.73 7.77
N LEU A 109 -12.35 -3.22 6.56
CA LEU A 109 -12.41 -1.77 6.31
C LEU A 109 -13.57 -1.13 7.10
N MET A 110 -14.73 -1.79 7.18
CA MET A 110 -15.87 -1.34 7.97
C MET A 110 -15.55 -1.21 9.47
N ASN A 111 -14.76 -2.12 10.05
CA ASN A 111 -14.32 -2.00 11.44
C ASN A 111 -13.49 -0.73 11.70
N TYR A 112 -12.89 -0.15 10.66
CA TYR A 112 -12.11 1.09 10.71
C TYR A 112 -12.79 2.23 9.94
N LYS A 113 -14.12 2.22 9.82
CA LYS A 113 -14.88 3.27 9.12
C LYS A 113 -14.54 4.67 9.63
N ASP A 114 -14.39 4.83 10.95
CA ASP A 114 -14.01 6.09 11.58
C ASP A 114 -12.69 6.66 11.06
N PHE A 115 -11.71 5.81 10.73
CA PHE A 115 -10.47 6.23 10.08
C PHE A 115 -10.70 6.67 8.64
N PHE A 116 -11.52 5.94 7.87
CA PHE A 116 -11.78 6.29 6.47
C PHE A 116 -12.68 7.52 6.30
N ASP A 117 -13.57 7.79 7.26
CA ASP A 117 -14.44 8.97 7.28
C ASP A 117 -13.64 10.28 7.35
N LEU A 118 -12.40 10.25 7.89
CA LEU A 118 -11.50 11.41 7.95
C LEU A 118 -11.17 11.99 6.56
N PHE A 119 -11.24 11.16 5.53
CA PHE A 119 -10.87 11.56 4.17
C PHE A 119 -12.08 11.92 3.29
N VAL A 120 -13.30 11.81 3.84
CA VAL A 120 -14.58 12.13 3.19
C VAL A 120 -14.96 11.18 2.04
N ASN A 121 -14.07 10.96 1.08
CA ASN A 121 -14.28 10.10 -0.08
C ASN A 121 -12.96 9.49 -0.59
N PHE A 122 -13.05 8.63 -1.61
CA PHE A 122 -11.87 7.96 -2.17
C PHE A 122 -10.82 8.94 -2.70
N LYS A 123 -11.25 10.00 -3.39
CA LYS A 123 -10.35 11.04 -3.88
C LYS A 123 -9.61 11.74 -2.74
N GLY A 124 -10.30 12.05 -1.64
CA GLY A 124 -9.67 12.63 -0.44
C GLY A 124 -8.65 11.69 0.19
N TYR A 125 -8.90 10.38 0.21
CA TYR A 125 -7.94 9.37 0.68
C TYR A 125 -6.70 9.35 -0.22
N VAL A 126 -6.91 9.32 -1.54
CA VAL A 126 -5.85 9.35 -2.56
C VAL A 126 -5.00 10.62 -2.43
N ASP A 127 -5.65 11.77 -2.27
CA ASP A 127 -4.97 13.06 -2.19
C ASP A 127 -4.13 13.17 -0.91
N PHE A 128 -4.69 12.76 0.23
CA PHE A 128 -4.01 12.79 1.52
C PHE A 128 -2.75 11.92 1.53
N PHE A 129 -2.81 10.71 0.95
CA PHE A 129 -1.67 9.78 0.94
C PHE A 129 -0.76 9.89 -0.29
N HIS A 130 -0.98 10.88 -1.16
CA HIS A 130 -0.23 11.08 -2.40
C HIS A 130 -0.26 9.86 -3.34
N LEU A 131 -1.45 9.29 -3.58
CA LEU A 131 -1.67 8.08 -4.38
C LEU A 131 -2.19 8.37 -5.79
N GLN A 132 -2.13 9.61 -6.27
CA GLN A 132 -2.70 10.00 -7.57
C GLN A 132 -2.09 9.23 -8.74
N ASP A 133 -0.83 8.76 -8.61
CA ASP A 133 -0.17 7.96 -9.64
C ASP A 133 -0.61 6.49 -9.66
N PHE A 134 -1.41 6.04 -8.68
CA PHE A 134 -1.94 4.68 -8.56
C PHE A 134 -3.35 4.55 -9.17
N ILE A 135 -3.89 5.62 -9.72
CA ILE A 135 -5.22 5.65 -10.32
C ILE A 135 -5.19 6.36 -11.68
N ASN A 136 -6.14 6.03 -12.54
CA ASN A 136 -6.37 6.76 -13.78
C ASN A 136 -7.26 7.99 -13.56
N GLN A 137 -7.54 8.71 -14.65
CA GLN A 137 -8.37 9.92 -14.63
C GLN A 137 -9.83 9.66 -14.19
N GLN A 138 -10.31 8.42 -14.28
CA GLN A 138 -11.63 7.98 -13.85
C GLN A 138 -11.63 7.37 -12.44
N GLU A 139 -10.55 7.59 -11.67
CA GLU A 139 -10.35 7.06 -10.32
C GLU A 139 -10.35 5.52 -10.24
N GLN A 140 -10.06 4.84 -11.35
CA GLN A 140 -9.86 3.39 -11.35
C GLN A 140 -8.41 3.09 -10.99
N VAL A 141 -8.19 2.02 -10.24
CA VAL A 141 -6.85 1.62 -9.80
C VAL A 141 -6.01 1.11 -10.98
N GLU A 142 -4.76 1.56 -11.03
CA GLU A 142 -3.75 1.06 -11.95
C GLU A 142 -3.15 -0.24 -11.39
N PHE A 143 -3.50 -1.38 -12.00
CA PHE A 143 -3.07 -2.68 -11.53
C PHE A 143 -1.73 -3.12 -12.12
N SER A 144 -0.84 -3.64 -11.28
CA SER A 144 0.47 -4.16 -11.70
C SER A 144 0.43 -5.50 -12.43
N LEU A 145 -0.69 -6.21 -12.32
CA LEU A 145 -1.01 -7.44 -13.05
C LEU A 145 -2.48 -7.38 -13.45
N PRO A 146 -2.91 -8.10 -14.52
CA PRO A 146 -4.31 -8.14 -14.95
C PRO A 146 -5.27 -8.37 -13.78
N PHE A 147 -6.33 -7.57 -13.71
CA PHE A 147 -7.35 -7.65 -12.66
C PHE A 147 -8.63 -8.31 -13.18
N ASP A 148 -9.15 -9.26 -12.41
CA ASP A 148 -10.31 -10.08 -12.78
C ASP A 148 -11.32 -10.22 -11.62
N ASN A 149 -11.48 -9.14 -10.86
CA ASN A 149 -12.36 -9.11 -9.70
C ASN A 149 -11.96 -10.11 -8.59
N PHE A 150 -10.66 -10.16 -8.28
CA PHE A 150 -10.07 -11.01 -7.23
C PHE A 150 -10.20 -12.53 -7.47
N SER A 151 -10.39 -12.96 -8.72
CA SER A 151 -10.58 -14.38 -9.06
C SER A 151 -9.25 -15.09 -9.33
N ARG A 152 -8.28 -14.40 -9.93
CA ARG A 152 -6.95 -14.97 -10.20
C ARG A 152 -6.11 -15.06 -8.92
N PRO A 153 -5.11 -15.95 -8.91
CA PRO A 153 -4.03 -15.86 -7.95
C PRO A 153 -3.41 -14.45 -7.93
N PRO A 154 -3.27 -13.81 -6.75
CA PRO A 154 -2.80 -12.43 -6.66
C PRO A 154 -1.30 -12.31 -6.96
N LEU A 155 -0.54 -13.37 -6.70
CA LEU A 155 0.90 -13.40 -6.92
C LEU A 155 1.24 -13.52 -8.42
N PRO A 156 2.44 -13.07 -8.85
CA PRO A 156 2.96 -13.41 -10.16
C PRO A 156 3.00 -14.94 -10.39
N GLN A 157 2.62 -15.37 -11.59
CA GLN A 157 2.62 -16.78 -11.99
C GLN A 157 3.77 -17.12 -12.95
N THR A 158 4.40 -16.11 -13.57
CA THR A 158 5.56 -16.29 -14.46
C THR A 158 6.66 -15.27 -14.15
N VAL A 159 7.87 -15.54 -14.65
CA VAL A 159 9.01 -14.61 -14.58
C VAL A 159 8.65 -13.26 -15.21
N ASP A 160 7.96 -13.27 -16.36
CA ASP A 160 7.55 -12.05 -17.06
C ASP A 160 6.52 -11.25 -16.27
N GLU A 161 5.55 -11.93 -15.64
CA GLU A 161 4.62 -11.25 -14.74
C GLU A 161 5.36 -10.64 -13.54
N TYR A 162 6.35 -11.32 -12.99
CA TYR A 162 7.09 -10.77 -11.86
C TYR A 162 7.94 -9.57 -12.26
N LYS A 163 8.59 -9.61 -13.42
CA LYS A 163 9.32 -8.46 -13.98
C LYS A 163 8.38 -7.29 -14.29
N ARG A 164 7.19 -7.55 -14.83
CA ARG A 164 6.16 -6.52 -15.06
C ARG A 164 5.71 -5.88 -13.75
N TYR A 165 5.39 -6.70 -12.75
CA TYR A 165 5.01 -6.23 -11.42
C TYR A 165 6.13 -5.39 -10.78
N LYS A 166 7.38 -5.85 -10.86
CA LYS A 166 8.56 -5.14 -10.36
C LYS A 166 8.69 -3.77 -11.00
N ASN A 167 8.72 -3.71 -12.34
CA ASN A 167 8.95 -2.47 -13.09
C ASN A 167 7.82 -1.47 -12.83
N HIS A 168 6.56 -1.89 -12.87
CA HIS A 168 5.43 -1.02 -12.58
C HIS A 168 5.45 -0.52 -11.13
N THR A 169 5.75 -1.40 -10.17
CA THR A 169 5.86 -0.99 -8.76
C THR A 169 6.97 0.03 -8.55
N ILE A 170 8.17 -0.19 -9.11
CA ILE A 170 9.29 0.75 -9.00
C ILE A 170 8.91 2.12 -9.56
N ASP A 171 8.25 2.15 -10.71
CA ASP A 171 7.77 3.37 -11.34
C ASP A 171 6.76 4.12 -10.45
N LEU A 172 5.74 3.43 -9.90
CA LEU A 172 4.80 4.01 -8.93
C LEU A 172 5.51 4.57 -7.70
N MET A 173 6.50 3.85 -7.14
CA MET A 173 7.25 4.32 -5.97
C MET A 173 8.03 5.59 -6.31
N ASN A 174 8.69 5.64 -7.47
CA ASN A 174 9.44 6.83 -7.90
C ASN A 174 8.51 8.04 -8.03
N ARG A 175 7.39 7.91 -8.75
CA ARG A 175 6.42 9.00 -8.93
C ARG A 175 5.85 9.49 -7.59
N ARG A 176 5.48 8.57 -6.70
CA ARG A 176 4.99 8.94 -5.36
C ARG A 176 6.04 9.65 -4.51
N ASN A 177 7.29 9.16 -4.51
CA ASN A 177 8.39 9.84 -3.81
C ASN A 177 8.60 11.27 -4.33
N GLU A 178 8.59 11.45 -5.65
CA GLU A 178 8.71 12.78 -6.26
C GLU A 178 7.54 13.69 -5.87
N ARG A 179 6.32 13.15 -5.85
CA ARG A 179 5.12 13.89 -5.45
C ARG A 179 5.20 14.36 -4.01
N ILE A 180 5.58 13.48 -3.08
CA ILE A 180 5.81 13.82 -1.67
C ILE A 180 6.86 14.95 -1.56
N LEU A 181 7.98 14.82 -2.28
CA LEU A 181 9.05 15.83 -2.26
C LEU A 181 8.60 17.19 -2.80
N LYS A 182 7.84 17.21 -3.90
CA LYS A 182 7.31 18.45 -4.51
C LYS A 182 6.32 19.16 -3.59
N THR A 183 5.44 18.42 -2.92
CA THR A 183 4.49 18.97 -1.94
C THR A 183 5.22 19.63 -0.76
N ASN A 184 6.25 18.98 -0.22
CA ASN A 184 7.06 19.53 0.88
C ASN A 184 7.74 20.85 0.50
N LYS A 185 8.32 20.93 -0.71
CA LYS A 185 8.95 22.17 -1.21
C LYS A 185 7.94 23.30 -1.41
N LYS A 186 6.72 22.99 -1.87
CA LYS A 186 5.65 23.99 -2.04
C LYS A 186 5.23 24.56 -0.69
N ASN A 187 5.07 23.72 0.32
CA ASN A 187 4.64 24.16 1.66
C ASN A 187 5.69 25.03 2.36
N GLN A 188 6.99 24.80 2.14
CA GLN A 188 8.05 25.67 2.67
C GLN A 188 8.00 27.09 2.08
N ARG A 189 7.68 27.23 0.79
CA ARG A 189 7.58 28.54 0.10
C ARG A 189 6.34 29.36 0.47
N VAL A 190 5.39 28.79 1.20
CA VAL A 190 4.18 29.50 1.66
C VAL A 190 4.37 30.04 3.09
N ILE A 191 5.45 29.63 3.77
CA ILE A 191 5.77 30.00 5.15
C ILE A 191 6.90 31.06 5.19
N GLU A 192 7.53 31.36 4.05
CA GLU A 192 8.44 32.49 3.82
C GLU A 192 7.69 33.64 3.15
#